data_AF-A0A2S9K9M7-F1
#
_entry.id   AF-A0A2S9K9M7-F1
#
_cell.length_a   1.000
_cell.length_b   1.000
_cell.length_c   1.000
_cell.angle_alpha   90.00
_cell.angle_beta   90.00
_cell.angle_gamma   90.00
#
_symmetry.space_group_name_H-M   'P 1'
#
loop_
_entity.id
_entity.type
_entity.pdbx_description
1 polymer ?
#
loop_
_entity_poly.entity_id
_entity_poly.type
_entity_poly.pdbx_seq_one_letter_code
_entity_poly.pdbx_strand_id
1 'polypeptide(L)'
;MPRARSRMNKQTGRWRWRAAALTGAVSAALLLGGCAVEFGNSKPARAVARWLQPTGSVYSGWRVYQSRCASCHGSAATGTAQGPDLMPLMRSMGPRRFVGLVLQRYDWTRPADQSRESWIDQAVQRREPPVAMPAWQEEPAVNAHIMDLYAYLSARADGRQGGDRPTP
;
A
#
# COMPACT_ATOMS: atom_id res chain seq x y z
N MET A 1 57.47 64.77 -32.29
CA MET A 1 57.43 63.59 -31.39
C MET A 1 56.02 62.99 -31.43
N PRO A 2 55.82 61.72 -31.83
CA PRO A 2 54.49 61.12 -31.91
C PRO A 2 54.11 60.41 -30.60
N ARG A 3 52.81 60.48 -30.25
CA ARG A 3 52.18 59.76 -29.13
C ARG A 3 52.11 58.25 -29.42
N ALA A 4 52.65 57.43 -28.50
CA ALA A 4 52.40 55.99 -28.46
C ALA A 4 50.96 55.72 -27.95
N ARG A 5 50.12 55.03 -28.75
CA ARG A 5 48.83 54.51 -28.30
C ARG A 5 49.01 53.07 -27.81
N SER A 6 48.68 52.85 -26.54
CA SER A 6 48.64 51.54 -25.88
C SER A 6 47.62 50.60 -26.55
N ARG A 7 48.10 49.45 -27.05
CA ARG A 7 47.26 48.31 -27.46
C ARG A 7 47.09 47.38 -26.27
N MET A 8 46.16 47.67 -25.38
CA MET A 8 45.73 46.69 -24.37
C MET A 8 44.20 46.62 -24.33
N ASN A 9 43.70 45.41 -24.08
CA ASN A 9 42.34 45.11 -23.60
C ASN A 9 41.24 44.66 -24.60
N LYS A 10 41.54 43.72 -25.51
CA LYS A 10 40.49 42.93 -26.21
C LYS A 10 40.45 41.43 -25.86
N GLN A 11 41.49 40.89 -25.22
CA GLN A 11 41.62 39.46 -24.90
C GLN A 11 40.84 39.02 -23.66
N THR A 12 40.68 39.92 -22.67
CA THR A 12 40.03 39.64 -21.37
C THR A 12 38.51 39.42 -21.48
N GLY A 13 37.85 40.09 -22.45
CA GLY A 13 36.43 39.93 -22.70
C GLY A 13 36.08 38.52 -23.17
N ARG A 14 36.72 38.05 -24.26
CA ARG A 14 36.42 36.74 -24.87
C ARG A 14 36.64 35.56 -23.93
N TRP A 15 37.55 35.67 -22.96
CA TRP A 15 37.79 34.62 -21.96
C TRP A 15 36.65 34.50 -20.94
N ARG A 16 36.08 35.64 -20.50
CA ARG A 16 34.93 35.68 -19.58
C ARG A 16 33.66 35.10 -20.20
N TRP A 17 33.40 35.37 -21.49
CA TRP A 17 32.26 34.78 -22.21
C TRP A 17 32.41 33.28 -22.45
N ARG A 18 33.64 32.81 -22.72
CA ARG A 18 33.93 31.38 -22.87
C ARG A 18 33.80 30.61 -21.56
N ALA A 19 34.29 31.19 -20.45
CA ALA A 19 34.15 30.60 -19.12
C ALA A 19 32.68 30.51 -18.68
N ALA A 20 31.88 31.57 -18.91
CA ALA A 20 30.45 31.58 -18.60
C ALA A 20 29.63 30.60 -19.46
N ALA A 21 30.00 30.42 -20.74
CA ALA A 21 29.36 29.44 -21.61
C ALA A 21 29.65 27.99 -21.18
N LEU A 22 30.88 27.72 -20.71
CA LEU A 22 31.27 26.40 -20.21
C LEU A 22 30.56 26.05 -18.89
N THR A 23 30.47 26.97 -17.93
CA THR A 23 29.72 26.72 -16.69
C THR A 23 28.21 26.58 -16.93
N GLY A 24 27.63 27.38 -17.83
CA GLY A 24 26.22 27.24 -18.21
C GLY A 24 25.91 25.87 -18.83
N ALA A 25 26.77 25.36 -19.71
CA ALA A 25 26.60 24.06 -20.35
C ALA A 25 26.73 22.89 -19.36
N VAL A 26 27.65 22.96 -18.40
CA VAL A 26 27.84 21.92 -17.38
C VAL A 26 26.65 21.86 -16.41
N SER A 27 26.15 23.01 -15.96
CA SER A 27 24.96 23.07 -15.09
C SER A 27 23.70 22.52 -15.77
N ALA A 28 23.52 22.82 -17.07
CA ALA A 28 22.41 22.27 -17.85
C ALA A 28 22.53 20.74 -18.01
N ALA A 29 23.74 20.21 -18.25
CA ALA A 29 23.98 18.77 -18.35
C ALA A 29 23.73 18.02 -17.03
N LEU A 30 24.10 18.62 -15.89
CA LEU A 30 23.83 18.07 -14.56
C LEU A 30 22.33 18.03 -14.23
N LEU A 31 21.58 19.10 -14.56
CA LEU A 31 20.13 19.14 -14.37
C LEU A 31 19.39 18.15 -15.27
N LEU A 32 19.82 17.99 -16.52
CA LEU A 32 19.26 17.02 -17.46
C LEU A 32 19.59 15.56 -17.07
N GLY A 33 20.77 15.32 -16.48
CA GLY A 33 21.16 14.00 -15.97
C GLY A 33 20.33 13.51 -14.78
N GLY A 34 19.86 14.42 -13.92
CA GLY A 34 19.01 14.09 -12.76
C GLY A 34 17.66 13.48 -13.14
N CYS A 35 17.01 13.98 -14.19
CA CYS A 35 15.70 13.48 -14.64
C CYS A 35 15.76 12.03 -15.18
N ALA A 36 16.92 11.58 -15.67
CA ALA A 36 17.08 10.23 -16.22
C ALA A 36 17.11 9.14 -15.14
N VAL A 37 17.64 9.45 -13.95
CA VAL A 37 17.79 8.51 -12.83
C VAL A 37 16.44 8.17 -12.20
N GLU A 38 15.53 9.15 -12.06
CA GLU A 38 14.16 8.91 -11.56
C GLU A 38 13.32 8.05 -12.52
N PHE A 39 13.48 8.25 -13.83
CA PHE A 39 12.68 7.51 -14.83
C PHE A 39 13.18 6.07 -15.04
N GLY A 40 14.49 5.82 -14.96
CA GLY A 40 15.08 4.48 -15.12
C GLY A 40 14.58 3.47 -14.08
N ASN A 41 14.35 3.91 -12.85
CA ASN A 41 13.92 3.05 -11.75
C ASN A 41 12.41 2.74 -11.76
N SER A 42 11.62 3.50 -12.53
CA SER A 42 10.16 3.36 -12.54
C SER A 42 9.67 2.08 -13.24
N LYS A 43 10.37 1.60 -14.28
CA LYS A 43 10.03 0.35 -14.98
C LYS A 43 10.21 -0.91 -14.11
N PRO A 44 11.38 -1.15 -13.47
CA PRO A 44 11.54 -2.28 -12.55
C PRO A 44 10.64 -2.13 -11.31
N ALA A 45 10.47 -0.93 -10.77
CA ALA A 45 9.56 -0.69 -9.64
C ALA A 45 8.10 -1.04 -9.98
N ARG A 46 7.60 -0.67 -11.17
CA ARG A 46 6.25 -1.04 -11.64
C ARG A 46 6.12 -2.54 -11.91
N ALA A 47 7.17 -3.18 -12.44
CA ALA A 47 7.18 -4.62 -12.64
C ALA A 47 7.06 -5.34 -11.30
N VAL A 48 7.90 -4.99 -10.31
CA VAL A 48 7.84 -5.53 -8.95
C VAL A 48 6.48 -5.24 -8.30
N ALA A 49 5.94 -4.02 -8.42
CA ALA A 49 4.61 -3.69 -7.90
C ALA A 49 3.48 -4.51 -8.54
N ARG A 50 3.60 -4.87 -9.82
CA ARG A 50 2.66 -5.76 -10.51
C ARG A 50 2.76 -7.20 -10.01
N TRP A 51 3.98 -7.70 -9.77
CA TRP A 51 4.20 -9.02 -9.18
C TRP A 51 3.72 -9.11 -7.72
N LEU A 52 3.72 -7.98 -7.00
CA LEU A 52 3.21 -7.86 -5.63
C LEU A 52 1.70 -7.62 -5.57
N GLN A 53 1.01 -7.39 -6.69
CA GLN A 53 -0.43 -7.28 -6.66
C GLN A 53 -1.03 -8.62 -6.21
N PRO A 54 -1.98 -8.60 -5.27
CA PRO A 54 -2.63 -9.82 -4.86
C PRO A 54 -3.31 -10.49 -6.06
N THR A 55 -3.06 -11.79 -6.21
CA THR A 55 -3.77 -12.62 -7.17
C THR A 55 -5.25 -12.63 -6.79
N GLY A 56 -6.13 -12.03 -7.59
CA GLY A 56 -7.56 -12.03 -7.31
C GLY A 56 -8.33 -10.90 -7.98
N SER A 57 -9.64 -11.08 -8.12
CA SER A 57 -10.59 -10.11 -8.66
C SER A 57 -11.12 -9.20 -7.54
N VAL A 58 -10.81 -7.91 -7.63
CA VAL A 58 -11.35 -6.88 -6.72
C VAL A 58 -12.88 -6.91 -6.70
N TYR A 59 -13.52 -7.07 -7.86
CA TYR A 59 -14.97 -7.15 -7.97
C TYR A 59 -15.56 -8.40 -7.28
N SER A 60 -14.97 -9.57 -7.51
CA SER A 60 -15.43 -10.81 -6.87
C SER A 60 -15.25 -10.75 -5.35
N GLY A 61 -14.12 -10.18 -4.91
CA GLY A 61 -13.84 -9.93 -3.50
C GLY A 61 -14.86 -9.01 -2.85
N TRP A 62 -15.17 -7.89 -3.50
CA TRP A 62 -16.22 -6.97 -3.06
C TRP A 62 -17.56 -7.69 -2.90
N ARG A 63 -17.97 -8.51 -3.87
CA ARG A 63 -19.25 -9.24 -3.79
C ARG A 63 -19.32 -10.15 -2.57
N VAL A 64 -18.28 -10.96 -2.35
CA VAL A 64 -18.23 -11.87 -1.20
C VAL A 64 -18.20 -11.08 0.10
N TYR A 65 -17.40 -10.01 0.15
CA TYR A 65 -17.31 -9.11 1.30
C TYR A 65 -18.68 -8.52 1.69
N GLN A 66 -19.42 -7.98 0.72
CA GLN A 66 -20.76 -7.45 0.96
C GLN A 66 -21.71 -8.50 1.53
N SER A 67 -21.61 -9.75 1.07
CA SER A 67 -22.53 -10.82 1.48
C SER A 67 -22.18 -11.48 2.82
N ARG A 68 -20.90 -11.49 3.21
CA ARG A 68 -20.42 -12.29 4.37
C ARG A 68 -19.78 -11.47 5.48
N CYS A 69 -19.24 -10.28 5.19
CA CYS A 69 -18.38 -9.54 6.11
C CYS A 69 -18.94 -8.16 6.49
N ALA A 70 -19.66 -7.52 5.56
CA ALA A 70 -20.11 -6.13 5.70
C ALA A 70 -21.10 -5.90 6.85
N SER A 71 -21.84 -6.91 7.31
CA SER A 71 -22.76 -6.78 8.44
C SER A 71 -22.06 -6.34 9.72
N CYS A 72 -20.83 -6.83 9.95
CA CYS A 72 -20.07 -6.53 11.15
C CYS A 72 -18.99 -5.47 10.91
N HIS A 73 -18.31 -5.51 9.76
CA HIS A 73 -17.21 -4.58 9.45
C HIS A 73 -17.63 -3.34 8.66
N GLY A 74 -18.93 -3.21 8.35
CA GLY A 74 -19.50 -2.12 7.56
C GLY A 74 -19.31 -2.32 6.06
N SER A 75 -20.16 -1.73 5.23
CA SER A 75 -20.07 -1.85 3.76
C SER A 75 -18.72 -1.39 3.20
N ALA A 76 -18.13 -0.37 3.81
CA ALA A 76 -16.85 0.19 3.41
C ALA A 76 -15.63 -0.47 4.09
N ALA A 77 -15.82 -1.49 4.93
CA ALA A 77 -14.77 -2.10 5.76
C ALA A 77 -14.11 -1.16 6.79
N THR A 78 -14.82 -0.09 7.15
CA THR A 78 -14.38 0.94 8.11
C THR A 78 -14.85 0.70 9.54
N GLY A 79 -15.40 -0.48 9.82
CA GLY A 79 -15.87 -0.89 11.14
C GLY A 79 -17.29 -0.42 11.48
N THR A 80 -17.84 -1.07 12.50
CA THR A 80 -19.12 -0.74 13.15
C THR A 80 -18.99 -0.99 14.66
N ALA A 81 -20.08 -0.87 15.41
CA ALA A 81 -20.12 -1.34 16.79
C ALA A 81 -19.92 -2.87 16.93
N GLN A 82 -20.14 -3.65 15.87
CA GLN A 82 -20.05 -5.11 15.87
C GLN A 82 -18.68 -5.65 15.43
N GLY A 83 -17.89 -4.85 14.71
CA GLY A 83 -16.61 -5.30 14.15
C GLY A 83 -15.66 -4.14 13.85
N PRO A 84 -14.35 -4.34 13.98
CA PRO A 84 -13.36 -3.28 13.84
C PRO A 84 -13.22 -2.77 12.39
N ASP A 85 -12.62 -1.59 12.26
CA ASP A 85 -12.06 -1.10 11.00
C ASP A 85 -10.94 -2.03 10.52
N LEU A 86 -11.08 -2.54 9.30
CA LEU A 86 -10.13 -3.47 8.70
C LEU A 86 -8.95 -2.75 8.03
N MET A 87 -9.08 -1.46 7.70
CA MET A 87 -8.07 -0.74 6.92
C MET A 87 -6.70 -0.69 7.61
N PRO A 88 -6.58 -0.36 8.92
CA PRO A 88 -5.29 -0.34 9.60
C PRO A 88 -4.59 -1.71 9.61
N LEU A 89 -5.36 -2.78 9.81
CA LEU A 89 -4.85 -4.15 9.81
C LEU A 89 -4.37 -4.56 8.42
N MET A 90 -5.16 -4.31 7.39
CA MET A 90 -4.86 -4.70 6.02
C MET A 90 -3.62 -4.02 5.45
N ARG A 91 -3.29 -2.80 5.89
CA ARG A 91 -2.05 -2.10 5.49
C ARG A 91 -0.77 -2.82 5.92
N SER A 92 -0.83 -3.62 6.98
CA SER A 92 0.33 -4.33 7.53
C SER A 92 0.25 -5.84 7.35
N MET A 93 -0.89 -6.36 6.87
CA MET A 93 -1.16 -7.79 6.80
C MET A 93 -0.88 -8.37 5.42
N GLY A 94 0.05 -9.34 5.39
CA GLY A 94 0.31 -10.15 4.19
C GLY A 94 -0.79 -11.20 3.94
N PRO A 95 -0.89 -11.74 2.71
CA PRO A 95 -1.96 -12.66 2.29
C PRO A 95 -2.01 -13.94 3.12
N ARG A 96 -0.85 -14.50 3.50
CA ARG A 96 -0.79 -15.71 4.33
C ARG A 96 -1.44 -15.51 5.71
N ARG A 97 -1.16 -14.36 6.35
CA ARG A 97 -1.74 -14.03 7.65
C ARG A 97 -3.24 -13.80 7.53
N PHE A 98 -3.67 -13.12 6.47
CA PHE A 98 -5.08 -12.92 6.17
C PHE A 98 -5.84 -14.24 6.01
N VAL A 99 -5.33 -15.16 5.18
CA VAL A 99 -5.95 -16.48 4.96
C VAL A 99 -6.07 -17.27 6.27
N GLY A 100 -5.02 -17.31 7.09
CA GLY A 100 -5.06 -17.99 8.39
C GLY A 100 -6.06 -17.37 9.38
N LEU A 101 -6.21 -16.05 9.35
CA LEU A 101 -7.19 -15.33 10.17
C LEU A 101 -8.62 -15.62 9.73
N VAL A 102 -8.92 -15.52 8.44
CA VAL A 102 -10.28 -15.63 7.93
C VAL A 102 -10.75 -17.09 7.89
N LEU A 103 -9.93 -18.00 7.36
CA LEU A 103 -10.35 -19.38 7.21
C LEU A 103 -10.28 -20.13 8.53
N GLN A 104 -9.19 -20.00 9.27
CA GLN A 104 -8.95 -20.86 10.43
C GLN A 104 -9.14 -20.15 11.77
N ARG A 105 -9.32 -18.82 11.76
CA ARG A 105 -9.29 -18.01 12.98
C ARG A 105 -8.03 -18.30 13.81
N TYR A 106 -6.91 -18.55 13.12
CA TYR A 106 -5.66 -19.05 13.72
C TYR A 106 -5.04 -18.04 14.71
N ASP A 107 -5.51 -16.79 14.69
CA ASP A 107 -5.24 -15.81 15.74
C ASP A 107 -6.44 -15.75 16.68
N TRP A 108 -6.47 -16.69 17.61
CA TRP A 108 -7.20 -16.41 18.83
C TRP A 108 -6.45 -15.31 19.58
N THR A 109 -6.90 -14.07 19.41
CA THR A 109 -6.56 -12.94 20.27
C THR A 109 -7.16 -13.22 21.65
N ARG A 110 -6.42 -13.95 22.50
CA ARG A 110 -6.57 -13.81 23.95
C ARG A 110 -6.52 -12.30 24.24
N PRO A 111 -7.56 -11.71 24.85
CA PRO A 111 -7.49 -10.31 25.26
C PRO A 111 -6.22 -10.11 26.07
N ALA A 112 -5.39 -9.13 25.69
CA ALA A 112 -4.04 -8.99 26.25
C ALA A 112 -4.06 -8.86 27.78
N ASP A 113 -5.15 -8.30 28.29
CA ASP A 113 -5.51 -8.06 29.68
C ASP A 113 -6.04 -9.28 30.46
N GLN A 114 -6.41 -10.38 29.80
CA GLN A 114 -6.99 -11.56 30.47
C GLN A 114 -6.01 -12.72 30.62
N SER A 115 -5.82 -13.26 31.83
CA SER A 115 -4.93 -14.42 32.01
C SER A 115 -5.42 -15.65 31.24
N ARG A 116 -4.50 -16.55 30.86
CA ARG A 116 -4.83 -17.83 30.18
C ARG A 116 -5.92 -18.59 30.95
N GLU A 117 -5.77 -18.68 32.27
CA GLU A 117 -6.70 -19.39 33.16
C GLU A 117 -8.08 -18.73 33.17
N SER A 118 -8.17 -17.41 33.30
CA SER A 118 -9.46 -16.70 33.29
C SER A 118 -10.21 -16.84 31.96
N TRP A 119 -9.49 -17.02 30.86
CA TRP A 119 -10.07 -17.22 29.54
C TRP A 119 -10.57 -18.67 29.37
N ILE A 120 -9.81 -19.66 29.85
CA ILE A 120 -10.23 -21.07 29.91
C ILE A 120 -11.49 -21.23 30.76
N ASP A 121 -11.55 -20.57 31.92
CA ASP A 121 -12.72 -20.62 32.80
C ASP A 121 -13.99 -20.06 32.14
N GLN A 122 -13.88 -18.99 31.36
CA GLN A 122 -15.01 -18.42 30.62
C GLN A 122 -15.51 -19.37 29.53
N ALA A 123 -14.60 -20.03 28.82
CA ALA A 123 -14.92 -21.04 27.82
C ALA A 123 -15.66 -22.25 28.43
N VAL A 124 -15.12 -22.79 29.53
CA VAL A 124 -15.73 -23.91 30.28
C VAL A 124 -17.11 -23.53 30.80
N GLN A 125 -17.28 -22.30 31.28
CA GLN A 125 -18.56 -21.81 31.80
C GLN A 125 -19.56 -21.38 30.71
N ARG A 126 -19.20 -21.48 29.42
CA ARG A 126 -19.99 -20.96 28.29
C ARG A 126 -20.42 -19.50 28.48
N ARG A 127 -19.59 -18.71 29.15
CA ARG A 127 -19.79 -17.26 29.34
C ARG A 127 -19.12 -16.45 28.23
N GLU A 128 -18.49 -17.13 27.27
CA GLU A 128 -17.93 -16.46 26.10
C GLU A 128 -19.04 -15.71 25.37
N PRO A 129 -18.85 -14.41 25.09
CA PRO A 129 -19.77 -13.69 24.22
C PRO A 129 -19.86 -14.43 22.86
N PRO A 130 -21.00 -14.35 22.16
CA PRO A 130 -21.16 -14.96 20.84
C PRO A 130 -19.95 -14.67 19.95
N VAL A 131 -19.47 -15.67 19.22
CA VAL A 131 -18.28 -15.56 18.35
C VAL A 131 -18.43 -14.35 17.43
N ALA A 132 -17.68 -13.27 17.72
CA ALA A 132 -17.84 -11.98 17.05
C ALA A 132 -17.38 -12.00 15.57
N MET A 133 -16.50 -12.93 15.20
CA MET A 133 -16.09 -13.20 13.83
C MET A 133 -15.86 -14.71 13.68
N PRO A 134 -16.70 -15.43 12.91
CA PRO A 134 -16.60 -16.88 12.76
C PRO A 134 -15.37 -17.28 11.92
N ALA A 135 -14.95 -18.53 12.05
CA ALA A 135 -14.02 -19.14 11.11
C ALA A 135 -14.78 -19.53 9.83
N TRP A 136 -14.22 -19.23 8.65
CA TRP A 136 -14.92 -19.33 7.37
C TRP A 136 -14.44 -20.49 6.48
N GLN A 137 -13.63 -21.42 6.99
CA GLN A 137 -13.11 -22.56 6.24
C GLN A 137 -14.21 -23.43 5.61
N GLU A 138 -15.36 -23.55 6.28
CA GLU A 138 -16.49 -24.38 5.83
C GLU A 138 -17.49 -23.61 4.94
N GLU A 139 -17.34 -22.29 4.79
CA GLU A 139 -18.19 -21.48 3.91
C GLU A 139 -17.62 -21.47 2.48
N PRO A 140 -18.27 -22.14 1.50
CA PRO A 140 -17.69 -22.34 0.18
C PRO A 140 -17.41 -21.02 -0.55
N ALA A 141 -18.30 -20.03 -0.42
CA ALA A 141 -18.14 -18.75 -1.09
C ALA A 141 -16.93 -17.97 -0.56
N VAL A 142 -16.60 -18.08 0.73
CA VAL A 142 -15.43 -17.42 1.31
C VAL A 142 -14.16 -18.17 0.97
N ASN A 143 -14.16 -19.50 1.09
CA ASN A 143 -12.99 -20.32 0.83
C ASN A 143 -12.55 -20.23 -0.65
N ALA A 144 -13.50 -20.35 -1.59
CA ALA A 144 -13.21 -20.24 -3.02
C ALA A 144 -12.70 -18.86 -3.45
N HIS A 145 -13.13 -17.79 -2.76
CA HIS A 145 -12.81 -16.40 -3.09
C HIS A 145 -11.89 -15.74 -2.07
N ILE A 146 -11.14 -16.51 -1.29
CA ILE A 146 -10.33 -15.97 -0.20
C ILE A 146 -9.28 -14.97 -0.69
N MET A 147 -8.70 -15.23 -1.85
CA MET A 147 -7.71 -14.33 -2.45
C MET A 147 -8.36 -13.13 -3.15
N ASP A 148 -9.59 -13.27 -3.64
CA ASP A 148 -10.36 -12.13 -4.15
C ASP A 148 -10.73 -11.17 -3.01
N LEU A 149 -11.13 -11.70 -1.85
CA LEU A 149 -11.37 -10.92 -0.62
C LEU A 149 -10.11 -10.14 -0.22
N TYR A 150 -8.96 -10.81 -0.20
CA TYR A 150 -7.68 -10.15 0.08
C TYR A 150 -7.38 -9.06 -0.97
N ALA A 151 -7.62 -9.32 -2.26
CA ALA A 151 -7.41 -8.35 -3.33
C ALA A 151 -8.29 -7.08 -3.17
N TYR A 152 -9.57 -7.25 -2.82
CA TYR A 152 -10.47 -6.13 -2.53
C TYR A 152 -10.02 -5.34 -1.31
N LEU A 153 -9.80 -6.00 -0.17
CA LEU A 153 -9.49 -5.33 1.10
C LEU A 153 -8.10 -4.67 1.08
N SER A 154 -7.12 -5.27 0.42
CA SER A 154 -5.80 -4.65 0.23
C SER A 154 -5.89 -3.42 -0.69
N ALA A 155 -6.62 -3.50 -1.80
CA ALA A 155 -6.86 -2.34 -2.67
C ALA A 155 -7.57 -1.19 -1.94
N ARG A 156 -8.53 -1.50 -1.04
CA ARG A 156 -9.18 -0.51 -0.16
C ARG A 156 -8.17 0.14 0.79
N ALA A 157 -7.37 -0.67 1.47
CA ALA A 157 -6.39 -0.22 2.45
C ALA A 157 -5.30 0.68 1.84
N ASP A 158 -4.91 0.39 0.59
CA ASP A 158 -3.98 1.15 -0.24
C ASP A 158 -4.60 2.42 -0.87
N GLY A 159 -5.92 2.61 -0.75
CA GLY A 159 -6.65 3.71 -1.40
C GLY A 159 -6.85 3.54 -2.92
N ARG A 160 -6.53 2.37 -3.48
CA ARG A 160 -6.75 2.05 -4.90
C ARG A 160 -8.21 1.71 -5.22
N GLN A 161 -9.02 1.40 -4.20
CA GLN A 161 -10.43 1.06 -4.32
C GLN A 161 -11.28 1.84 -3.29
N GLY A 162 -12.42 2.38 -3.74
CA GLY A 162 -13.48 2.98 -2.91
C GLY A 162 -14.35 1.93 -2.23
N GLY A 163 -15.22 2.33 -1.28
CA GLY A 163 -16.12 1.39 -0.58
C GLY A 163 -17.30 0.96 -1.44
N ASP A 164 -17.56 1.75 -2.49
CA ASP A 164 -18.58 1.48 -3.47
C ASP A 164 -18.22 0.31 -4.38
N ARG A 165 -19.21 -0.15 -5.13
CA ARG A 165 -19.07 -1.25 -6.08
C ARG A 165 -17.92 -0.99 -7.07
N PRO A 166 -16.91 -1.88 -7.16
CA PRO A 166 -15.85 -1.78 -8.15
C PRO A 166 -16.41 -1.81 -9.58
N THR A 167 -15.85 -1.00 -10.46
CA THR A 167 -16.10 -1.07 -11.90
C THR A 167 -15.34 -2.27 -12.49
N PRO A 168 -15.95 -3.03 -13.43
CA PRO A 168 -15.28 -4.12 -14.15
C PRO A 168 -14.03 -3.68 -14.91
#